data_AF-A0A3N5EHY6-F1
#
_entry.id   AF-A0A3N5EHY6-F1
#
_cell.length_a   1.000
_cell.length_b   1.000
_cell.length_c   1.000
_cell.angle_alpha   90.00
_cell.angle_beta   90.00
_cell.angle_gamma   90.00
#
_symmetry.space_group_name_H-M   'P 1'
#
loop_
_entity.id
_entity.type
_entity.pdbx_description
1 polymer ?
#
loop_
_entity_poly.entity_id
_entity_poly.type
_entity_poly.pdbx_seq_one_letter_code
_entity_poly.pdbx_strand_id
1 'polypeptide(L)' 'MNHIARTVAFKPGERNIFFHILTACNLSCSHCYINPAQHGSQTLSKETIEKWLELFVTPDAKTNVIFLG' A
#
# COMPACT_ATOMS: atom_id res chain seq x y z
N MET A 1 -8.03 -12.02 20.77
CA MET A 1 -8.55 -11.85 19.39
C MET A 1 -7.90 -12.93 18.54
N ASN A 2 -8.66 -13.70 17.77
CA ASN A 2 -8.09 -14.70 16.88
C ASN A 2 -7.61 -13.98 15.60
N HIS A 3 -6.31 -13.89 15.38
CA HIS A 3 -5.75 -13.28 14.18
C HIS A 3 -5.81 -14.31 13.04
N ILE A 4 -6.87 -14.26 12.24
CA ILE A 4 -6.95 -15.05 11.01
C ILE A 4 -6.03 -14.39 9.99
N ALA A 5 -4.96 -15.08 9.59
CA ALA A 5 -4.11 -14.62 8.50
C ALA A 5 -4.94 -14.55 7.21
N ARG A 6 -5.13 -13.33 6.69
CA ARG A 6 -5.78 -13.10 5.40
C ARG A 6 -4.69 -12.93 4.36
N THR A 7 -4.33 -14.01 3.68
CA THR A 7 -3.41 -13.94 2.54
C THR A 7 -4.11 -13.20 1.40
N VAL A 8 -3.39 -12.29 0.73
CA VAL A 8 -3.89 -11.70 -0.52
C VAL A 8 -4.07 -12.83 -1.54
N ALA A 9 -5.27 -12.94 -2.10
CA ALA A 9 -5.58 -13.90 -3.14
C ALA A 9 -5.82 -13.13 -4.45
N PHE A 10 -5.38 -13.71 -5.56
CA PHE A 10 -5.61 -13.16 -6.89
C PHE A 10 -6.61 -14.04 -7.62
N LYS A 11 -7.57 -13.41 -8.30
CA LYS A 11 -8.45 -14.09 -9.25
C LYS A 11 -8.53 -13.33 -10.58
N PRO A 12 -8.88 -14.02 -11.68
CA PRO A 12 -9.12 -13.36 -12.95
C PRO A 12 -10.15 -12.22 -12.82
N GLY A 13 -9.84 -11.08 -13.43
CA GLY A 13 -10.73 -9.90 -13.44
C GLY A 13 -10.68 -9.05 -12.17
N GLU A 14 -9.82 -9.35 -11.19
CA GLU A 14 -9.63 -8.46 -10.04
C GLU A 14 -8.85 -7.20 -10.38
N ARG A 15 -9.26 -6.10 -9.72
CA ARG A 15 -8.54 -4.84 -9.71
C ARG A 15 -7.82 -4.70 -8.37
N ASN A 16 -6.48 -4.78 -8.40
CA ASN A 16 -5.64 -4.69 -7.23
C ASN A 16 -4.70 -3.47 -7.37
N ILE A 17 -4.70 -2.57 -6.38
CA ILE A 17 -3.76 -1.45 -6.29
C ILE A 17 -2.78 -1.76 -5.17
N PHE A 18 -1.51 -1.95 -5.54
CA PHE A 18 -0.41 -2.07 -4.58
C PHE A 18 0.17 -0.68 -4.34
N PHE A 19 -0.10 -0.14 -3.16
CA PHE A 19 0.30 1.21 -2.81
C PHE A 19 1.45 1.17 -1.82
N HIS A 20 2.66 1.31 -2.36
CA HIS A 20 3.90 1.34 -1.60
C HIS A 20 4.06 2.71 -0.94
N ILE A 21 3.87 2.76 0.38
CA ILE A 21 4.02 3.98 1.19
C ILE A 21 4.75 3.64 2.48
N LEU A 22 5.74 4.45 2.83
CA LEU A 22 6.50 4.28 4.07
C LEU A 22 5.91 5.17 5.15
N THR A 23 4.88 4.70 5.83
CA THR A 23 4.31 5.39 7.01
C THR A 23 4.92 4.80 8.27
N ALA A 24 5.58 5.65 9.08
CA ALA A 24 6.24 5.24 10.33
C ALA A 24 7.34 4.15 10.18
N CYS A 25 7.87 3.91 8.97
CA CYS A 25 9.02 3.04 8.78
C CYS A 25 10.30 3.73 9.29
N ASN A 26 11.04 3.05 10.18
CA ASN A 26 12.30 3.58 10.73
C ASN A 26 13.54 3.22 9.88
N LEU A 27 13.33 2.54 8.73
CA LEU A 27 14.37 2.13 7.79
C LEU A 27 15.53 1.30 8.40
N SER A 28 15.27 0.57 9.49
CA SER A 28 16.33 -0.17 10.23
C SER A 28 16.32 -1.68 10.03
N CYS A 29 15.34 -2.22 9.29
CA CYS A 29 15.20 -3.65 9.10
C CYS A 29 16.35 -4.24 8.26
N SER A 30 17.03 -5.27 8.79
CA SER A 30 18.18 -5.92 8.13
C SER A 30 17.83 -6.67 6.84
N HIS A 31 16.56 -7.06 6.67
CA HIS A 31 16.08 -7.88 5.55
C HIS A 31 14.92 -7.22 4.79
N CYS A 32 14.71 -5.91 4.95
CA CYS A 32 13.71 -5.20 4.17
C CYS A 32 14.32 -4.72 2.85
N TYR A 33 13.65 -5.00 1.73
CA TYR A 33 14.09 -4.61 0.39
C TYR A 33 13.60 -3.22 -0.03
N ILE A 34 13.38 -2.31 0.92
CA ILE A 34 13.06 -0.91 0.60
C ILE A 34 14.29 -0.26 -0.03
N ASN A 35 14.07 0.45 -1.13
CA ASN A 35 15.05 1.37 -1.72
C ASN A 35 14.68 2.82 -1.33
N PRO A 36 15.32 3.45 -0.34
CA PRO A 36 14.95 4.79 0.11
C PRO A 36 15.07 5.86 -0.96
N ALA A 37 15.95 5.70 -1.95
CA ALA A 37 16.09 6.65 -3.05
C ALA A 37 14.85 6.69 -3.96
N GLN A 38 14.08 5.60 -4.00
CA GLN A 38 12.85 5.49 -4.80
C GLN A 38 11.59 5.63 -3.95
N HIS A 39 11.61 5.12 -2.71
CA HIS A 39 10.45 5.09 -1.82
C HIS A 39 10.36 6.31 -0.91
N GLY A 40 11.44 7.09 -0.82
CA GLY A 40 11.56 8.23 0.09
C GLY A 40 11.82 7.81 1.54
N SER A 41 11.88 8.80 2.41
CA SER A 41 12.11 8.64 3.86
C SER A 41 11.10 9.41 4.71
N GLN A 42 10.11 10.05 4.07
CA GLN A 42 9.15 10.92 4.73
C GLN A 42 7.84 10.19 4.96
N THR A 43 7.23 10.44 6.11
CA THR A 43 5.84 10.04 6.34
C THR A 43 4.92 11.00 5.58
N LEU A 44 4.07 10.46 4.72
CA LEU A 44 3.09 11.24 3.96
C LEU A 44 1.86 11.58 4.83
N SER A 45 1.26 12.75 4.58
CA SER A 45 -0.02 13.10 5.20
C SER A 45 -1.16 12.24 4.65
N LYS A 46 -2.20 12.04 5.46
CA LYS A 46 -3.43 11.35 5.04
C LYS A 46 -4.05 11.99 3.80
N GLU A 47 -4.09 13.32 3.77
CA GLU A 47 -4.62 14.10 2.63
C GLU A 47 -3.85 13.81 1.33
N THR A 48 -2.52 13.72 1.40
CA THR A 48 -1.70 13.38 0.23
C THR A 48 -2.02 11.98 -0.28
N ILE A 49 -2.13 11.01 0.64
CA ILE A 49 -2.49 9.62 0.33
C ILE A 49 -3.87 9.55 -0.33
N GLU A 50 -4.88 10.23 0.22
CA GLU A 50 -6.24 10.28 -0.33
C GLU A 50 -6.24 10.86 -1.75
N LYS A 51 -5.59 12.01 -1.95
CA LYS A 51 -5.49 12.66 -3.27
C LYS A 51 -4.80 11.79 -4.32
N TRP A 52 -3.82 10.98 -3.94
CA TRP A 52 -3.17 10.05 -4.87
C TRP A 52 -4.07 8.85 -5.19
N LEU A 53 -4.78 8.32 -4.20
CA LEU A 53 -5.73 7.22 -4.40
C LEU A 53 -6.94 7.62 -5.26
N GLU A 54 -7.37 8.89 -5.21
CA GLU A 54 -8.42 9.44 -6.07
C GLU A 54 -8.14 9.24 -7.56
N LEU A 55 -6.86 9.30 -7.98
CA LEU A 55 -6.44 9.05 -9.37
C LEU A 55 -6.78 7.63 -9.85
N PHE A 56 -6.98 6.70 -8.92
CA PHE A 56 -7.30 5.30 -9.21
C PHE A 56 -8.75 4.96 -8.84
N VAL A 57 -9.61 5.94 -8.56
CA VAL A 57 -11.03 5.66 -8.32
C VAL A 57 -11.69 5.23 -9.64
N THR A 58 -12.47 4.17 -9.55
CA THR A 58 -13.32 3.70 -10.66
C THR A 58 -14.66 3.33 -10.02
N PRO A 59 -15.70 4.19 -10.14
CA PRO A 59 -16.91 4.09 -9.33
C PRO A 59 -17.58 2.71 -9.33
N ASP A 60 -17.59 2.03 -10.47
CA ASP A 60 -18.27 0.74 -10.63
C ASP A 60 -17.36 -0.49 -10.44
N ALA A 61 -16.08 -0.28 -10.07
CA ALA A 61 -15.11 -1.36 -9.92
C ALA A 61 -14.80 -1.68 -8.46
N LYS A 62 -15.05 -2.93 -8.05
CA LYS A 62 -14.52 -3.45 -6.79
C LYS A 62 -12.99 -3.54 -6.87
N THR A 63 -12.33 -2.77 -6.01
CA THR A 63 -10.88 -2.64 -6.00
C THR A 63 -10.34 -3.06 -4.64
N ASN A 64 -9.35 -3.95 -4.64
CA ASN A 64 -8.55 -4.21 -3.46
C ASN A 64 -7.42 -3.18 -3.40
N VAL A 65 -7.28 -2.46 -2.30
CA VAL A 65 -6.13 -1.59 -2.05
C VAL A 65 -5.24 -2.27 -1.01
N ILE A 66 -3.99 -2.52 -1.39
CA ILE A 66 -3.00 -3.20 -0.57
C ILE A 66 -1.92 -2.18 -0.22
N PHE A 67 -1.82 -1.82 1.05
CA PHE A 67 -0.77 -0.94 1.56
C PHE A 67 0.47 -1.77 1.88
N LEU A 68 1.62 -1.33 1.37
CA LEU A 68 2.93 -1.99 1.55
C LEU A 68 3.96 -0.95 2.03
N GLY A 69 4.81 -1.31 2.99
CA GLY A 69 5.85 -0.43 3.54
C GLY A 69 6.62 -1.05 4.69
#